data_AF-A0A6I9VTY0-F1
#
_entry.id   AF-A0A6I9VTY0-F1
#
_cell.length_a   1.000
_cell.length_b   1.000
_cell.length_c   1.000
_cell.angle_alpha   90.00
_cell.angle_beta   90.00
_cell.angle_gamma   90.00
#
_symmetry.space_group_name_H-M   'P 1'
#
loop_
_entity.id
_entity.type
_entity.pdbx_description
1 polymer ?
#
loop_
_entity_poly.entity_id
_entity_poly.type
_entity_poly.pdbx_seq_one_letter_code
_entity_poly.pdbx_strand_id
1 'polypeptide(L)'
;MSKTLRDRLVNPRLSDFIKPKGYEIELTLETGENIFYGECRIMIMILKATRNINQHSANLEITEVIFTGKTNSYLIVGKARNISYIHELQIVVLYFSEVLRPSNYILSITYKGVLANDGGFVKVSYINKIEEKSLTDDGVDKLAFVLHSIYCEYLYITNHLYVVFREEDIIYNEKIDPIARKIESSRKIGRKVVGQLFGTAVSPSWWSCMWLNEGIAMLFGVYTINQIMPESRMLDLFVVQTQQESLRLDDSQVMNPLGSEVDSISEINSLFSFILPIT
;
A
#
# COMPACT_ATOMS: atom_id res chain seq x y z
N MET A 1 -3.29 14.55 40.51
CA MET A 1 -4.62 14.76 39.93
C MET A 1 -4.79 13.70 38.84
N SER A 2 -5.79 12.83 38.96
CA SER A 2 -5.84 11.52 38.30
C SER A 2 -5.79 11.65 36.77
N LYS A 3 -4.86 10.90 36.14
CA LYS A 3 -5.01 10.46 34.75
C LYS A 3 -6.37 9.78 34.64
N THR A 4 -7.34 10.51 34.11
CA THR A 4 -8.69 10.04 33.84
C THR A 4 -8.64 8.79 32.97
N LEU A 5 -9.58 7.89 33.19
CA LEU A 5 -9.81 6.59 32.53
C LEU A 5 -9.79 6.58 30.98
N ARG A 6 -9.50 7.69 30.28
CA ARG A 6 -9.31 7.76 28.82
C ARG A 6 -7.96 7.21 28.34
N ASP A 7 -6.92 7.23 29.18
CA ASP A 7 -5.58 6.73 28.81
C ASP A 7 -5.45 5.19 28.89
N ARG A 8 -6.53 4.47 29.24
CA ARG A 8 -6.54 3.01 29.20
C ARG A 8 -7.05 2.53 27.85
N LEU A 9 -6.09 2.21 26.99
CA LEU A 9 -6.15 1.14 26.00
C LEU A 9 -7.08 1.36 24.80
N VAL A 10 -6.59 2.07 23.79
CA VAL A 10 -6.83 1.59 22.42
C VAL A 10 -5.49 1.52 21.70
N ASN A 11 -4.83 0.36 21.82
CA ASN A 11 -3.61 0.07 21.09
C ASN A 11 -3.99 -0.05 19.60
N PRO A 12 -3.45 0.78 18.69
CA PRO A 12 -3.73 0.70 17.26
C PRO A 12 -3.16 -0.57 16.60
N ARG A 13 -2.24 -1.26 17.29
CA ARG A 13 -1.61 -2.47 16.81
C ARG A 13 -2.54 -3.67 16.95
N LEU A 14 -2.58 -4.48 15.91
CA LEU A 14 -3.28 -5.76 15.92
C LEU A 14 -2.62 -6.73 16.90
N SER A 15 -3.36 -7.78 17.23
CA SER A 15 -2.88 -8.83 18.12
C SER A 15 -1.80 -9.70 17.47
N ASP A 16 -0.72 -9.96 18.20
CA ASP A 16 0.36 -10.86 17.78
C ASP A 16 0.01 -12.36 17.87
N PHE A 17 -1.12 -12.71 18.50
CA PHE A 17 -1.55 -14.10 18.69
C PHE A 17 -2.42 -14.65 17.55
N ILE A 18 -2.72 -13.85 16.53
CA ILE A 18 -3.39 -14.30 15.29
C ILE A 18 -2.47 -13.95 14.12
N LYS A 19 -1.95 -14.96 13.44
CA LYS A 19 -0.98 -14.79 12.37
C LYS A 19 -1.55 -15.19 11.02
N PRO A 20 -1.64 -14.29 10.02
CA PRO A 20 -2.00 -14.68 8.68
C PRO A 20 -0.86 -15.50 8.04
N LYS A 21 -1.24 -16.46 7.19
CA LYS A 21 -0.33 -17.33 6.43
C LYS A 21 -0.47 -17.15 4.92
N GLY A 22 -1.65 -16.72 4.47
CA GLY A 22 -1.96 -16.54 3.06
C GLY A 22 -3.33 -15.90 2.90
N TYR A 23 -3.52 -15.28 1.74
CA TYR A 23 -4.76 -14.62 1.35
C TYR A 23 -5.13 -15.09 -0.05
N GLU A 24 -6.37 -15.52 -0.24
CA GLU A 24 -7.00 -15.68 -1.55
C GLU A 24 -8.03 -14.55 -1.65
N ILE A 25 -7.94 -13.75 -2.71
CA ILE A 25 -8.77 -12.55 -2.88
C ILE A 25 -9.42 -12.63 -4.26
N GLU A 26 -10.74 -12.58 -4.27
CA GLU A 26 -11.54 -12.45 -5.48
C GLU A 26 -12.28 -11.10 -5.42
N LEU A 27 -12.28 -10.36 -6.52
CA LEU A 27 -12.87 -9.04 -6.64
C LEU A 27 -13.73 -8.97 -7.90
N THR A 28 -14.96 -8.50 -7.75
CA THR A 28 -15.93 -8.29 -8.83
C THR A 28 -16.36 -6.83 -8.86
N LEU A 29 -16.51 -6.30 -10.05
CA LEU A 29 -16.57 -4.88 -10.31
C LEU A 29 -17.83 -4.55 -11.07
N GLU A 30 -18.64 -3.66 -10.53
CA GLU A 30 -19.87 -3.19 -11.18
C GLU A 30 -19.62 -1.81 -11.77
N THR A 31 -19.36 -1.80 -13.08
CA THR A 31 -18.81 -0.65 -13.79
C THR A 31 -19.78 0.53 -13.96
N GLY A 32 -21.05 0.40 -13.54
CA GLY A 32 -22.03 1.48 -13.55
C GLY A 32 -22.17 2.26 -12.24
N GLU A 33 -21.84 1.67 -11.10
CA GLU A 33 -22.20 2.24 -9.78
C GLU A 33 -20.97 2.66 -8.94
N ASN A 34 -19.76 2.56 -9.48
CA ASN A 34 -18.50 2.73 -8.73
C ASN A 34 -18.45 1.83 -7.48
N ILE A 35 -19.08 0.66 -7.55
CA ILE A 35 -19.14 -0.31 -6.46
C ILE A 35 -18.31 -1.54 -6.84
N PHE A 36 -17.71 -2.14 -5.82
CA PHE A 36 -17.06 -3.43 -5.96
C PHE A 36 -17.48 -4.38 -4.84
N TYR A 37 -17.45 -5.67 -5.16
CA TYR A 37 -17.69 -6.76 -4.25
C TYR A 37 -16.42 -7.60 -4.16
N GLY A 38 -16.16 -8.17 -2.99
CA GLY A 38 -15.03 -9.04 -2.81
C GLY A 38 -15.31 -10.20 -1.86
N GLU A 39 -14.63 -11.31 -2.13
CA GLU A 39 -14.48 -12.42 -1.19
C GLU A 39 -13.00 -12.54 -0.86
N CYS A 40 -12.66 -12.54 0.42
CA CYS A 40 -11.31 -12.77 0.89
C CYS A 40 -11.27 -13.98 1.81
N ARG A 41 -10.45 -14.98 1.48
CA ARG A 41 -10.16 -16.13 2.34
C ARG A 41 -8.78 -15.96 2.95
N ILE A 42 -8.76 -15.76 4.26
CA ILE A 42 -7.54 -15.56 5.02
C ILE A 42 -7.19 -16.85 5.74
N MET A 43 -6.07 -17.45 5.38
CA MET A 43 -5.52 -18.59 6.11
C MET A 43 -4.83 -18.04 7.36
N ILE A 44 -5.38 -18.31 8.54
CA ILE A 44 -4.88 -17.79 9.82
C ILE A 44 -4.44 -18.90 10.75
N MET A 45 -3.45 -18.60 11.59
CA MET A 45 -3.03 -19.40 12.72
C MET A 45 -3.36 -18.65 14.01
N ILE A 46 -4.18 -19.26 14.86
CA ILE A 46 -4.50 -18.74 16.18
C ILE A 46 -3.56 -19.41 17.19
N LEU A 47 -2.84 -18.61 17.97
CA LEU A 47 -1.87 -19.06 18.98
C LEU A 47 -2.45 -19.09 20.39
N LYS A 48 -3.47 -18.27 20.65
CA LYS A 48 -4.16 -18.17 21.94
C LYS A 48 -5.67 -18.22 21.72
N ALA A 49 -6.36 -18.99 22.57
CA ALA A 49 -7.81 -19.11 22.49
C ALA A 49 -8.49 -17.73 22.57
N THR A 50 -9.42 -17.46 21.66
CA THR A 50 -10.11 -16.17 21.53
C THR A 50 -11.57 -16.33 21.12
N ARG A 51 -12.38 -15.30 21.39
CA ARG A 51 -13.77 -15.18 20.90
C ARG A 51 -13.94 -14.05 19.89
N ASN A 52 -12.86 -13.33 19.58
CA ASN A 52 -12.86 -12.28 18.59
C ASN A 52 -11.58 -12.28 17.76
N ILE A 53 -11.69 -11.71 16.57
CA ILE A 53 -10.58 -11.47 15.66
C ILE A 53 -10.65 -10.00 15.28
N ASN A 54 -9.54 -9.29 15.47
CA ASN A 54 -9.39 -7.89 15.07
C ASN A 54 -8.53 -7.83 13.82
N GLN A 55 -8.92 -7.01 12.85
CA GLN A 55 -8.12 -6.74 11.65
C GLN A 55 -8.40 -5.33 11.15
N HIS A 56 -7.53 -4.82 10.29
CA HIS A 56 -7.78 -3.51 9.68
C HIS A 56 -8.89 -3.58 8.64
N SER A 57 -9.75 -2.57 8.63
CA SER A 57 -10.80 -2.36 7.64
C SER A 57 -11.18 -0.89 7.64
N ALA A 58 -11.08 -0.26 6.47
CA ALA A 58 -11.46 1.13 6.25
C ALA A 58 -12.36 1.20 5.02
N ASN A 59 -13.50 1.89 5.13
CA ASN A 59 -14.44 2.13 4.03
C ASN A 59 -14.94 0.85 3.32
N LEU A 60 -15.02 -0.27 4.05
CA LEU A 60 -15.58 -1.53 3.56
C LEU A 60 -16.78 -1.94 4.42
N GLU A 61 -17.87 -2.31 3.76
CA GLU A 61 -19.03 -2.93 4.37
C GLU A 61 -18.86 -4.45 4.35
N ILE A 62 -18.67 -5.07 5.51
CA ILE A 62 -18.54 -6.52 5.62
C ILE A 62 -19.93 -7.10 5.80
N THR A 63 -20.37 -7.90 4.85
CA THR A 63 -21.71 -8.47 4.81
C THR A 63 -21.75 -9.84 5.47
N GLU A 64 -20.67 -10.62 5.34
CA GLU A 64 -20.58 -11.96 5.90
C GLU A 64 -19.16 -12.32 6.31
N VAL A 65 -19.06 -13.04 7.43
CA VAL A 65 -17.81 -13.64 7.90
C VAL A 65 -18.06 -15.07 8.35
N ILE A 66 -17.37 -16.01 7.72
CA ILE A 66 -17.41 -17.44 8.03
C ILE A 66 -16.01 -17.87 8.42
N PHE A 67 -15.89 -18.66 9.49
CA PHE A 67 -14.64 -19.33 9.82
C PHE A 67 -14.78 -20.83 9.60
N THR A 68 -13.73 -21.43 9.04
CA THR A 68 -13.61 -22.87 8.84
C THR A 68 -12.34 -23.36 9.51
N GLY A 69 -12.44 -24.32 10.42
CA GLY A 69 -11.33 -25.03 11.02
C GLY A 69 -11.37 -26.50 10.64
N LYS A 70 -10.22 -27.18 10.70
CA LYS A 70 -10.14 -28.63 10.48
C LYS A 70 -9.57 -29.31 11.72
N THR A 71 -10.25 -30.34 12.19
CA THR A 71 -9.72 -31.31 13.17
C THR A 71 -9.46 -32.64 12.47
N ASN A 72 -8.81 -33.59 13.15
CA ASN A 72 -8.57 -34.93 12.59
C ASN A 72 -9.88 -35.69 12.27
N SER A 73 -10.99 -35.32 12.91
CA SER A 73 -12.25 -36.07 12.90
C SER A 73 -13.40 -35.34 12.19
N TYR A 74 -13.38 -34.00 12.13
CA TYR A 74 -14.47 -33.21 11.54
C TYR A 74 -14.04 -31.79 11.15
N LEU A 75 -14.81 -31.17 10.27
CA LEU A 75 -14.73 -29.75 9.93
C LEU A 75 -15.54 -28.92 10.94
N ILE A 76 -14.95 -27.83 11.40
CA ILE A 76 -15.62 -26.83 12.21
C ILE A 76 -15.98 -25.69 11.27
N VAL A 77 -17.26 -25.35 11.15
CA VAL A 77 -17.71 -24.18 10.40
C VAL A 77 -18.59 -23.35 11.31
N GLY A 78 -18.38 -22.04 11.32
CA GLY A 78 -19.24 -21.12 12.04
C GLY A 78 -19.23 -19.72 11.42
N LYS A 79 -20.22 -18.91 11.81
CA LYS A 79 -20.39 -17.54 11.34
C LYS A 79 -20.05 -16.56 12.45
N ALA A 80 -19.55 -15.38 12.11
CA ALA A 80 -19.45 -14.29 13.06
C ALA A 80 -20.85 -13.90 13.56
N ARG A 81 -20.98 -13.75 14.87
CA ARG A 81 -22.21 -13.32 15.54
C ARG A 81 -22.44 -11.83 15.36
N ASN A 82 -21.36 -11.05 15.43
CA ASN A 82 -21.42 -9.61 15.36
C ASN A 82 -20.14 -9.06 14.72
N ILE A 83 -20.27 -7.93 14.04
CA ILE A 83 -19.20 -7.20 13.37
C ILE A 83 -19.30 -5.77 13.90
N SER A 84 -18.21 -5.28 14.51
CA SER A 84 -18.15 -3.93 15.08
C SER A 84 -16.96 -3.17 14.49
N TYR A 85 -17.16 -1.89 14.21
CA TYR A 85 -16.14 -1.03 13.62
C TYR A 85 -15.64 -0.02 14.65
N ILE A 86 -14.32 0.09 14.76
CA ILE A 86 -13.61 1.13 15.50
C ILE A 86 -13.00 2.05 14.45
N HIS A 87 -13.78 3.04 14.02
CA HIS A 87 -13.46 3.87 12.85
C HIS A 87 -12.18 4.70 13.05
N GLU A 88 -11.94 5.18 14.27
CA GLU A 88 -10.76 5.99 14.61
C GLU A 88 -9.45 5.22 14.40
N LEU A 89 -9.49 3.90 14.53
CA LEU A 89 -8.33 3.02 14.37
C LEU A 89 -8.36 2.22 13.07
N GLN A 90 -9.41 2.39 12.26
CA GLN A 90 -9.65 1.56 11.07
C GLN A 90 -9.58 0.06 11.40
N ILE A 91 -10.17 -0.35 12.52
CA ILE A 91 -10.21 -1.75 12.96
C ILE A 91 -11.64 -2.25 12.89
N VAL A 92 -11.82 -3.45 12.33
CA VAL A 92 -13.03 -4.24 12.48
C VAL A 92 -12.80 -5.36 13.49
N VAL A 93 -13.76 -5.54 14.40
CA VAL A 93 -13.79 -6.59 15.41
C VAL A 93 -14.88 -7.58 15.06
N LEU A 94 -14.45 -8.81 14.79
CA LEU A 94 -15.29 -9.94 14.44
C LEU A 94 -15.55 -10.79 15.68
N TYR A 95 -16.80 -10.87 16.15
CA TYR A 95 -17.16 -11.63 17.35
C TYR A 95 -17.75 -12.99 17.01
N PHE A 96 -17.32 -14.03 17.71
CA PHE A 96 -17.77 -15.41 17.53
C PHE A 96 -18.46 -15.93 18.79
N SER A 97 -19.54 -16.70 18.62
CA SER A 97 -20.24 -17.36 19.74
C SER A 97 -19.37 -18.46 20.37
N GLU A 98 -18.56 -19.13 19.54
CA GLU A 98 -17.65 -20.20 19.96
C GLU A 98 -16.26 -19.66 20.31
N VAL A 99 -15.56 -20.37 21.20
CA VAL A 99 -14.14 -20.09 21.46
C VAL A 99 -13.31 -20.72 20.34
N LEU A 100 -12.64 -19.88 19.55
CA LEU A 100 -11.64 -20.31 18.60
C LEU A 100 -10.38 -20.69 19.36
N ARG A 101 -10.06 -21.99 19.40
CA ARG A 101 -8.89 -22.54 20.10
C ARG A 101 -7.64 -22.42 19.23
N PRO A 102 -6.43 -22.57 19.79
CA PRO A 102 -5.21 -22.54 18.98
C PRO A 102 -5.21 -23.62 17.90
N SER A 103 -5.22 -23.21 16.63
CA SER A 103 -5.20 -24.07 15.45
C SER A 103 -5.05 -23.21 14.18
N ASN A 104 -5.04 -23.86 13.01
CA ASN A 104 -5.19 -23.20 11.72
C ASN A 104 -6.68 -23.10 11.34
N TYR A 105 -7.07 -21.96 10.82
CA TYR A 105 -8.42 -21.67 10.32
C TYR A 105 -8.34 -20.97 8.98
N ILE A 106 -9.43 -21.01 8.23
CA ILE A 106 -9.71 -20.18 7.07
C ILE A 106 -10.82 -19.22 7.49
N LEU A 107 -10.57 -17.92 7.38
CA LEU A 107 -11.54 -16.87 7.62
C LEU A 107 -12.00 -16.32 6.27
N SER A 108 -13.22 -16.66 5.85
CA SER A 108 -13.85 -16.17 4.64
C SER A 108 -14.66 -14.92 4.95
N ILE A 109 -14.36 -13.82 4.27
CA ILE A 109 -14.97 -12.51 4.46
C ILE A 109 -15.54 -12.05 3.14
N THR A 110 -16.84 -11.81 3.11
CA THR A 110 -17.54 -11.18 1.99
C THR A 110 -17.77 -9.73 2.31
N TYR A 111 -17.42 -8.85 1.38
CA TYR A 111 -17.49 -7.41 1.58
C TYR A 111 -17.89 -6.67 0.32
N LYS A 112 -18.39 -5.46 0.52
CA LYS A 112 -18.71 -4.46 -0.49
C LYS A 112 -17.90 -3.20 -0.20
N GLY A 113 -17.42 -2.56 -1.25
CA GLY A 113 -16.75 -1.26 -1.18
C GLY A 113 -17.20 -0.33 -2.28
N VAL A 114 -16.86 0.95 -2.12
CA VAL A 114 -17.05 1.98 -3.14
C VAL A 114 -15.67 2.37 -3.65
N LEU A 115 -15.52 2.47 -4.97
CA LEU A 115 -14.29 2.96 -5.59
C LEU A 115 -14.04 4.39 -5.12
N ALA A 116 -12.87 4.61 -4.54
CA ALA A 116 -12.48 5.91 -4.03
C ALA A 116 -11.98 6.81 -5.17
N ASN A 117 -11.98 8.12 -4.92
CA ASN A 117 -11.32 9.10 -5.78
C ASN A 117 -9.82 9.22 -5.44
N ASP A 118 -9.44 8.91 -4.21
CA ASP A 118 -8.08 8.96 -3.68
C ASP A 118 -7.84 7.84 -2.66
N GLY A 119 -6.68 7.18 -2.76
CA GLY A 119 -6.28 6.09 -1.86
C GLY A 119 -7.08 4.79 -2.00
N GLY A 120 -6.48 3.66 -1.60
CA GLY A 120 -7.14 2.36 -1.68
C GLY A 120 -7.41 1.91 -3.12
N PHE A 121 -8.64 1.46 -3.39
CA PHE A 121 -9.05 0.98 -4.71
C PHE A 121 -9.81 2.08 -5.47
N VAL A 122 -9.17 2.63 -6.50
CA VAL A 122 -9.56 3.89 -7.15
C VAL A 122 -9.99 3.69 -8.60
N LYS A 123 -10.91 4.55 -9.05
CA LYS A 123 -11.26 4.70 -10.48
C LYS A 123 -10.36 5.76 -11.11
N VAL A 124 -9.69 5.43 -12.21
CA VAL A 124 -8.88 6.37 -13.00
C VAL A 124 -9.46 6.47 -14.41
N SER A 125 -9.72 7.69 -14.86
CA SER A 125 -10.23 7.99 -16.20
C SER A 125 -9.17 8.71 -17.02
N TYR A 126 -9.13 8.45 -18.34
CA TYR A 126 -8.25 9.16 -19.28
C TYR A 126 -9.01 9.51 -20.56
N ILE A 127 -8.66 10.63 -21.18
CA ILE A 127 -9.21 11.05 -22.48
C ILE A 127 -8.24 10.61 -23.57
N ASN A 128 -8.67 9.70 -24.45
CA ASN A 128 -7.90 9.38 -25.63
C ASN A 128 -8.11 10.46 -26.70
N LYS A 129 -7.08 11.25 -26.99
CA LYS A 129 -7.14 12.28 -28.05
C LYS A 129 -6.92 11.72 -29.46
N ILE A 130 -6.79 10.40 -29.60
CA ILE A 130 -6.67 9.69 -30.88
C ILE A 130 -7.97 8.91 -31.10
N GLU A 131 -9.00 9.58 -31.63
CA GLU A 131 -9.93 9.06 -32.66
C GLU A 131 -11.11 10.01 -32.88
N GLU A 132 -10.97 10.88 -33.88
CA GLU A 132 -12.11 11.28 -34.72
C GLU A 132 -12.40 10.09 -35.67
N LYS A 133 -13.02 9.04 -35.13
CA LYS A 133 -13.67 8.00 -35.95
C LYS A 133 -14.95 7.56 -35.25
N SER A 134 -16.05 7.96 -35.89
CA SER A 134 -17.41 7.57 -35.57
C SER A 134 -17.58 6.05 -35.53
N LEU A 135 -17.87 5.50 -34.35
CA LEU A 135 -18.73 4.34 -34.18
C LEU A 135 -19.65 4.63 -32.98
N THR A 136 -20.88 5.00 -33.33
CA THR A 136 -22.15 4.80 -32.59
C THR A 136 -22.06 4.68 -31.07
N ASP A 137 -22.56 5.73 -30.40
CA ASP A 137 -23.59 5.65 -29.35
C ASP A 137 -23.48 4.42 -28.42
N ASP A 138 -22.50 4.49 -27.52
CA ASP A 138 -22.66 4.19 -26.10
C ASP A 138 -21.35 4.59 -25.43
N GLY A 139 -21.35 5.73 -24.75
CA GLY A 139 -20.23 6.23 -23.96
C GLY A 139 -19.99 5.31 -22.77
N VAL A 140 -19.37 4.16 -23.01
CA VAL A 140 -18.96 3.24 -21.95
C VAL A 140 -17.71 3.82 -21.31
N ASP A 141 -17.89 4.32 -20.08
CA ASP A 141 -16.85 4.45 -19.06
C ASP A 141 -15.99 3.19 -19.07
N LYS A 142 -14.85 3.24 -19.75
CA LYS A 142 -13.83 2.19 -19.65
C LYS A 142 -13.15 2.34 -18.29
N LEU A 143 -13.78 1.73 -17.29
CA LEU A 143 -13.21 1.45 -15.99
C LEU A 143 -12.01 0.51 -16.20
N ALA A 144 -10.84 1.11 -16.28
CA ALA A 144 -9.61 0.36 -16.32
C ALA A 144 -9.23 -0.04 -14.89
N PHE A 145 -9.42 -1.31 -14.58
CA PHE A 145 -8.78 -1.92 -13.43
C PHE A 145 -7.28 -1.97 -13.72
N VAL A 146 -6.50 -1.22 -12.94
CA VAL A 146 -5.05 -1.36 -12.92
C VAL A 146 -4.70 -2.63 -12.15
N LEU A 147 -5.05 -3.76 -12.73
CA LEU A 147 -4.43 -5.07 -12.62
C LEU A 147 -4.75 -5.72 -13.98
N HIS A 148 -3.79 -5.57 -14.91
CA HIS A 148 -3.83 -5.88 -16.35
C HIS A 148 -4.37 -4.79 -17.31
N SER A 149 -3.41 -4.13 -17.97
CA SER A 149 -3.51 -3.44 -19.27
C SER A 149 -4.31 -2.13 -19.35
N ILE A 150 -3.81 -1.08 -18.68
CA ILE A 150 -3.78 0.26 -19.29
C ILE A 150 -2.47 0.38 -20.06
N TYR A 151 -2.52 0.95 -21.26
CA TYR A 151 -1.36 1.44 -21.99
C TYR A 151 -0.54 2.38 -21.10
N CYS A 152 0.40 1.79 -20.37
CA CYS A 152 1.52 2.46 -19.72
C CYS A 152 2.66 2.26 -20.72
N GLU A 153 3.10 3.29 -21.41
CA GLU A 153 4.08 3.12 -22.49
C GLU A 153 5.46 2.64 -22.01
N TYR A 154 5.71 2.47 -20.69
CA TYR A 154 6.85 1.71 -20.19
C TYR A 154 6.53 0.92 -18.92
N LEU A 155 6.10 -0.34 -19.08
CA LEU A 155 6.11 -1.36 -18.03
C LEU A 155 7.41 -2.17 -18.16
N TYR A 156 8.37 -2.01 -17.25
CA TYR A 156 9.53 -2.90 -17.17
C TYR A 156 9.11 -4.20 -16.47
N ILE A 157 8.84 -5.24 -17.27
CA ILE A 157 8.40 -6.55 -16.80
C ILE A 157 9.64 -7.37 -16.41
N THR A 158 9.83 -7.62 -15.12
CA THR A 158 10.55 -8.80 -14.63
C THR A 158 9.67 -9.51 -13.59
N ASN A 159 9.60 -10.85 -13.68
CA ASN A 159 8.60 -11.69 -13.02
C ASN A 159 8.35 -11.31 -11.54
N HIS A 160 7.08 -10.99 -11.22
CA HIS A 160 6.50 -10.65 -9.91
C HIS A 160 6.67 -9.22 -9.37
N LEU A 161 7.28 -8.29 -10.12
CA LEU A 161 7.41 -6.90 -9.69
C LEU A 161 6.53 -5.96 -10.53
N TYR A 162 5.47 -5.41 -9.93
CA TYR A 162 4.69 -4.34 -10.54
C TYR A 162 5.13 -3.01 -9.95
N VAL A 163 5.69 -2.13 -10.80
CA VAL A 163 6.03 -0.76 -10.40
C VAL A 163 5.12 0.19 -11.15
N VAL A 164 4.27 0.91 -10.41
CA VAL A 164 3.34 1.90 -10.98
C VAL A 164 3.98 3.27 -10.97
N PHE A 165 3.89 4.04 -12.06
CA PHE A 165 4.41 5.40 -12.13
C PHE A 165 3.29 6.40 -12.43
N ARG A 166 3.45 7.65 -11.96
CA ARG A 166 2.67 8.76 -12.53
C ARG A 166 3.24 9.08 -13.89
N GLU A 167 2.38 9.40 -14.85
CA GLU A 167 2.79 9.75 -16.21
C GLU A 167 3.79 10.92 -16.23
N GLU A 168 3.50 11.97 -15.46
CA GLU A 168 4.38 13.12 -15.24
C GLU A 168 5.74 12.81 -14.62
N ASP A 169 5.95 11.60 -14.07
CA ASP A 169 7.22 11.21 -13.48
C ASP A 169 8.14 10.50 -14.49
N ILE A 170 7.60 10.03 -15.62
CA ILE A 170 8.32 9.18 -16.57
C ILE A 170 8.30 9.67 -18.02
N ILE A 171 7.35 10.52 -18.41
CA ILE A 171 7.32 11.05 -19.78
C ILE A 171 8.54 11.94 -20.02
N TYR A 172 9.22 11.67 -21.14
CA TYR A 172 10.33 12.45 -21.66
C TYR A 172 10.28 12.46 -23.19
N ASN A 173 10.37 13.65 -23.77
CA ASN A 173 10.46 13.88 -25.21
C ASN A 173 11.78 14.53 -25.57
N GLU A 174 12.67 13.79 -26.24
CA GLU A 174 14.01 14.27 -26.62
C GLU A 174 14.04 15.56 -27.44
N LYS A 175 12.98 15.88 -28.19
CA LYS A 175 12.91 17.10 -29.03
C LYS A 175 12.47 18.34 -28.27
N ILE A 176 11.76 18.18 -27.17
CA ILE A 176 11.07 19.27 -26.46
C ILE A 176 11.62 19.46 -25.06
N ASP A 177 11.98 18.36 -24.39
CA ASP A 177 12.34 18.37 -22.98
C ASP A 177 13.84 18.62 -22.78
N PRO A 178 14.21 19.39 -21.74
CA PRO A 178 15.60 19.62 -21.40
C PRO A 178 16.26 18.35 -20.83
N ILE A 179 17.59 18.28 -20.90
CA ILE A 179 18.38 17.17 -20.32
C ILE A 179 18.09 17.00 -18.81
N ALA A 180 17.84 18.10 -18.10
CA ALA A 180 17.45 18.07 -16.69
C ALA A 180 16.21 17.20 -16.43
N ARG A 181 15.25 17.20 -17.37
CA ARG A 181 14.05 16.37 -17.29
C ARG A 181 14.38 14.88 -17.42
N LYS A 182 15.27 14.52 -18.36
CA LYS A 182 15.78 13.15 -18.50
C LYS A 182 16.40 12.67 -17.19
N ILE A 183 17.24 13.52 -16.57
CA ILE A 183 17.93 13.22 -15.30
C ILE A 183 16.90 12.99 -14.18
N GLU A 184 15.91 13.87 -14.06
CA GLU A 184 14.88 13.77 -13.04
C GLU A 184 14.04 12.49 -13.18
N SER A 185 13.54 12.21 -14.38
CA SER A 185 12.75 11.01 -14.68
C SER A 185 13.56 9.74 -14.42
N SER A 186 14.81 9.68 -14.88
CA SER A 186 15.69 8.54 -14.63
C SER A 186 15.90 8.30 -13.13
N ARG A 187 16.11 9.35 -12.33
CA ARG A 187 16.24 9.24 -10.87
C ARG A 187 14.97 8.71 -10.21
N LYS A 188 13.79 9.22 -10.62
CA LYS A 188 12.48 8.76 -10.12
C LYS A 188 12.24 7.28 -10.44
N ILE A 189 12.57 6.86 -11.66
CA ILE A 189 12.51 5.45 -12.10
C ILE A 189 13.44 4.58 -11.25
N GLY A 190 14.72 4.95 -11.15
CA GLY A 190 15.73 4.20 -10.40
C GLY A 190 15.33 4.00 -8.93
N ARG A 191 14.90 5.08 -8.26
CA ARG A 191 14.44 5.02 -6.86
C ARG A 191 13.25 4.07 -6.71
N LYS A 192 12.25 4.15 -7.59
CA LYS A 192 11.04 3.35 -7.47
C LYS A 192 11.27 1.86 -7.74
N VAL A 193 12.10 1.54 -8.73
CA VAL A 193 12.47 0.16 -9.06
C VAL A 193 13.26 -0.46 -7.90
N VAL A 194 14.30 0.22 -7.41
CA VAL A 194 15.10 -0.26 -6.28
C VAL A 194 14.26 -0.38 -5.02
N GLY A 195 13.41 0.62 -4.73
CA GLY A 195 12.50 0.58 -3.58
C GLY A 195 11.54 -0.60 -3.62
N GLN A 196 10.98 -0.92 -4.80
CA GLN A 196 10.10 -2.08 -4.94
C GLN A 196 10.86 -3.40 -4.76
N LEU A 197 12.08 -3.52 -5.32
CA LEU A 197 12.93 -4.70 -5.13
C LEU A 197 13.29 -4.91 -3.66
N PHE A 198 13.81 -3.87 -2.99
CA PHE A 198 14.21 -3.93 -1.60
C PHE A 198 13.02 -4.09 -0.66
N GLY A 199 11.90 -3.38 -0.89
CA GLY A 199 10.70 -3.52 -0.07
C GLY A 199 10.09 -4.91 -0.11
N THR A 200 10.18 -5.59 -1.25
CA THR A 200 9.73 -6.98 -1.41
C THR A 200 10.69 -7.98 -0.76
N ALA A 201 12.00 -7.74 -0.83
CA ALA A 201 13.01 -8.64 -0.26
C ALA A 201 13.21 -8.46 1.25
N VAL A 202 13.17 -7.21 1.73
CA VAL A 202 13.40 -6.81 3.11
C VAL A 202 12.33 -5.78 3.48
N SER A 203 11.26 -6.25 4.10
CA SER A 203 10.21 -5.38 4.62
C SER A 203 10.54 -4.93 6.04
N PRO A 204 10.31 -3.65 6.39
CA PRO A 204 10.57 -3.16 7.74
C PRO A 204 9.64 -3.86 8.73
N SER A 205 10.12 -4.09 9.96
CA SER A 205 9.29 -4.65 11.03
C SER A 205 8.18 -3.70 11.46
N TRP A 206 8.40 -2.39 11.31
CA TRP A 206 7.44 -1.33 11.58
C TRP A 206 7.76 -0.04 10.80
N TRP A 207 6.81 0.88 10.71
CA TRP A 207 6.97 2.17 10.02
C TRP A 207 8.11 3.03 10.55
N SER A 208 8.47 2.90 11.83
CA SER A 208 9.64 3.56 12.43
C SER A 208 10.97 3.19 11.77
N CYS A 209 11.02 2.08 11.02
CA CYS A 209 12.21 1.62 10.29
C CYS A 209 12.10 1.88 8.78
N MET A 210 11.05 2.56 8.30
CA MET A 210 10.80 2.78 6.86
C MET A 210 11.92 3.60 6.19
N TRP A 211 12.61 4.46 6.95
CA TRP A 211 13.74 5.24 6.46
C TRP A 211 14.83 4.37 5.82
N LEU A 212 15.01 3.13 6.30
CA LEU A 212 16.03 2.23 5.77
C LEU A 212 15.70 1.83 4.33
N ASN A 213 14.45 1.45 4.08
CA ASN A 213 13.97 1.07 2.75
C ASN A 213 14.05 2.26 1.79
N GLU A 214 13.58 3.43 2.23
CA GLU A 214 13.56 4.64 1.41
C GLU A 214 14.96 5.21 1.15
N GLY A 215 15.84 5.21 2.17
CA GLY A 215 17.22 5.67 2.05
C GLY A 215 18.04 4.79 1.11
N ILE A 216 17.88 3.46 1.21
CA ILE A 216 18.49 2.49 0.28
C ILE A 216 17.94 2.72 -1.13
N ALA A 217 16.62 2.84 -1.29
CA ALA A 217 15.99 3.10 -2.58
C ALA A 217 16.55 4.35 -3.25
N MET A 218 16.71 5.43 -2.49
CA MET A 218 17.25 6.69 -2.97
C MET A 218 18.73 6.57 -3.41
N LEU A 219 19.59 6.00 -2.57
CA LEU A 219 21.03 5.87 -2.86
C LEU A 219 21.30 4.90 -4.00
N PHE A 220 20.77 3.68 -3.90
CA PHE A 220 21.00 2.63 -4.91
C PHE A 220 20.24 2.90 -6.21
N GLY A 221 19.13 3.64 -6.16
CA GLY A 221 18.45 4.14 -7.35
C GLY A 221 19.35 5.05 -8.17
N VAL A 222 19.94 6.06 -7.54
CA VAL A 222 20.91 6.95 -8.18
C VAL A 222 22.14 6.19 -8.65
N TYR A 223 22.70 5.31 -7.82
CA TYR A 223 23.86 4.51 -8.18
C TYR A 223 23.61 3.67 -9.44
N THR A 224 22.46 2.99 -9.52
CA THR A 224 22.07 2.19 -10.69
C THR A 224 21.99 3.04 -11.95
N ILE A 225 21.32 4.20 -11.87
CA ILE A 225 21.21 5.11 -13.01
C ILE A 225 22.57 5.66 -13.42
N ASN A 226 23.46 5.96 -12.47
CA ASN A 226 24.82 6.41 -12.76
C ASN A 226 25.64 5.36 -13.55
N GLN A 227 25.40 4.06 -13.31
CA GLN A 227 26.05 2.99 -14.08
C GLN A 227 25.49 2.89 -15.51
N ILE A 228 24.19 3.17 -15.69
CA ILE A 228 23.52 3.12 -17.00
C ILE A 228 23.82 4.38 -17.84
N MET A 229 23.94 5.54 -17.20
CA MET A 229 24.18 6.85 -17.82
C MET A 229 25.38 7.57 -17.15
N PRO A 230 26.62 7.08 -17.28
CA PRO A 230 27.77 7.67 -16.57
C PRO A 230 28.03 9.14 -16.90
N GLU A 231 27.68 9.59 -18.10
CA GLU A 231 27.83 10.97 -18.58
C GLU A 231 26.99 11.98 -17.78
N SER A 232 25.92 11.50 -17.14
CA SER A 232 25.00 12.35 -16.36
C SER A 232 25.54 12.72 -14.97
N ARG A 233 26.66 12.11 -14.52
CA ARG A 233 27.33 12.38 -13.23
C ARG A 233 26.36 12.41 -12.05
N MET A 234 25.44 11.45 -12.02
CA MET A 234 24.31 11.39 -11.07
C MET A 234 24.75 11.33 -9.61
N LEU A 235 25.88 10.67 -9.32
CA LEU A 235 26.43 10.63 -7.96
C LEU A 235 26.92 12.02 -7.49
N ASP A 236 27.49 12.83 -8.39
CA ASP A 236 27.91 14.19 -8.05
C ASP A 236 26.69 15.08 -7.79
N LEU A 237 25.64 14.94 -8.60
CA LEU A 237 24.36 15.62 -8.39
C LEU A 237 23.71 15.20 -7.06
N PHE A 238 23.80 13.93 -6.68
CA PHE A 238 23.27 13.44 -5.41
C PHE A 238 23.95 14.08 -4.19
N VAL A 239 25.27 14.28 -4.24
CA VAL A 239 25.99 14.98 -3.16
C VAL A 239 25.45 16.40 -2.98
N VAL A 240 25.28 17.15 -4.08
CA VAL A 240 24.85 18.54 -4.01
C VAL A 240 23.35 18.66 -3.69
N GLN A 241 22.50 17.89 -4.36
CA GLN A 241 21.04 18.07 -4.29
C GLN A 241 20.39 17.32 -3.13
N THR A 242 20.98 16.21 -2.68
CA THR A 242 20.38 15.37 -1.64
C THR A 242 21.18 15.43 -0.36
N GLN A 243 22.49 15.14 -0.40
CA GLN A 243 23.28 15.03 0.83
C GLN A 243 23.46 16.38 1.53
N GLN A 244 23.91 17.41 0.80
CA GLN A 244 24.11 18.74 1.38
C GLN A 244 22.81 19.35 1.90
N GLU A 245 21.71 19.17 1.15
CA GLU A 245 20.39 19.65 1.57
C GLU A 245 19.89 18.92 2.82
N SER A 246 20.11 17.61 2.92
CA SER A 246 19.79 16.84 4.13
C SER A 246 20.59 17.35 5.34
N LEU A 247 21.90 17.60 5.18
CA LEU A 247 22.72 18.15 6.26
C LEU A 247 22.25 19.55 6.70
N ARG A 248 21.86 20.39 5.74
CA ARG A 248 21.31 21.73 6.00
C ARG A 248 20.00 21.66 6.79
N LEU A 249 19.11 20.73 6.44
CA LEU A 249 17.82 20.54 7.10
C LEU A 249 17.98 19.94 8.51
N ASP A 250 18.98 19.08 8.72
CA ASP A 250 19.29 18.49 10.04
C ASP A 250 19.77 19.54 11.04
N ASP A 251 20.68 20.43 10.61
CA ASP A 251 21.20 21.54 11.43
C ASP A 251 20.10 22.52 11.87
N SER A 252 19.12 22.76 11.00
CA SER A 252 17.99 23.66 11.29
C SER A 252 16.95 23.12 12.28
N GLN A 253 17.16 21.92 12.85
CA GLN A 253 16.20 21.23 13.75
C GLN A 253 14.81 21.03 13.14
N VAL A 254 14.71 21.08 11.81
CA VAL A 254 13.47 20.83 11.07
C VAL A 254 13.23 19.32 10.90
N MET A 255 14.29 18.51 10.92
CA MET A 255 14.18 17.07 10.76
C MET A 255 13.95 16.34 12.09
N ASN A 256 13.03 15.38 12.03
CA ASN A 256 12.81 14.44 13.12
C ASN A 256 13.91 13.36 13.14
N PRO A 257 14.21 12.78 14.30
CA PRO A 257 15.08 11.61 14.38
C PRO A 257 14.58 10.48 13.48
N LEU A 258 15.51 9.78 12.80
CA LEU A 258 15.17 8.67 11.89
C LEU A 258 14.41 7.52 12.56
N GLY A 259 14.61 7.32 13.87
CA GLY A 259 13.93 6.29 14.66
C GLY A 259 13.00 6.91 15.69
N SER A 260 11.83 7.40 15.26
CA SER A 260 10.76 7.80 16.17
C SER A 260 9.70 6.70 16.30
N GLU A 261 9.14 6.53 17.49
CA GLU A 261 7.93 5.72 17.66
C GLU A 261 6.77 6.40 16.93
N VAL A 262 5.99 5.59 16.21
CA VAL A 262 4.90 6.05 15.35
C VAL A 262 3.74 5.08 15.54
N ASP A 263 2.60 5.60 15.99
CA ASP A 263 1.43 4.79 16.36
C ASP A 263 0.13 5.29 15.70
N SER A 264 0.11 6.45 15.06
CA SER A 264 -1.07 6.94 14.31
C SER A 264 -0.84 7.04 12.80
N ILE A 265 -1.93 6.96 12.02
CA ILE A 265 -1.88 7.12 10.55
C ILE A 265 -1.31 8.50 10.16
N SER A 266 -1.63 9.54 10.93
CA SER A 266 -1.09 10.89 10.67
C SER A 266 0.42 10.95 10.88
N GLU A 267 0.94 10.29 11.93
CA GLU A 267 2.38 10.20 12.16
C GLU A 267 3.06 9.36 11.08
N ILE A 268 2.47 8.23 10.65
CA ILE A 268 2.97 7.43 9.53
C ILE A 268 3.08 8.29 8.27
N ASN A 269 2.03 9.05 7.94
CA ASN A 269 2.02 9.93 6.77
C ASN A 269 3.09 11.03 6.86
N SER A 270 3.36 11.55 8.06
CA SER A 270 4.41 12.56 8.28
C SER A 270 5.83 12.04 8.05
N LEU A 271 6.08 10.73 8.13
CA LEU A 271 7.38 10.16 7.78
C LEU A 271 7.70 10.40 6.30
N PHE A 272 6.69 10.36 5.44
CA PHE A 272 6.86 10.49 3.99
C PHE A 272 7.05 11.94 3.53
N SER A 273 6.60 12.95 4.29
CA SER A 273 6.79 14.35 3.93
C SER A 273 8.25 14.80 3.97
N PHE A 274 9.08 14.18 4.83
CA PHE A 274 10.51 14.51 4.96
C PHE A 274 11.42 13.63 4.13
N ILE A 275 10.98 12.41 3.79
CA ILE A 275 11.73 11.45 2.98
C ILE A 275 11.51 11.65 1.46
N LEU A 276 10.43 12.35 1.10
CA LEU A 276 10.09 12.76 -0.27
C LEU A 276 10.11 14.29 -0.46
N PRO A 277 11.15 15.04 -0.04
CA PRO A 277 11.15 16.50 -0.19
C PRO A 277 11.34 16.95 -1.64
N ILE A 278 11.51 16.01 -2.58
CA ILE A 278 11.75 16.27 -4.00
C ILE A 278 10.73 15.49 -4.85
N THR A 279 9.45 15.77 -4.64
CA THR A 279 8.38 15.47 -5.59
C THR A 279 7.82 16.76 -6.16
#